data_AF-A0A9W8JMS6-F1
#
_entry.id   AF-A0A9W8JMS6-F1
#
_cell.length_a   1.000
_cell.length_b   1.000
_cell.length_c   1.000
_cell.angle_alpha   90.00
_cell.angle_beta   90.00
_cell.angle_gamma   90.00
#
_symmetry.space_group_name_H-M   'P 1'
#
loop_
_entity.id
_entity.type
_entity.pdbx_description
1 polymer ?
#
loop_
_entity_poly.entity_id
_entity_poly.type
_entity_poly.pdbx_seq_one_letter_code
_entity_poly.pdbx_strand_id
1 'polypeptide(L)' 'MEAFETYQTPLSSRYASKEMAYLFSPANRFSTWRTLWLNLAIAEKQLGLPIAEEAIEQMRANLVGPYRRLLPSHDR' A
#
# COMPACT_ATOMS: atom_id res chain seq x y z
N MET A 1 25.17 -9.15 -0.27
CA MET A 1 26.25 -8.45 -0.99
C MET A 1 25.69 -8.07 -2.35
N GLU A 2 24.98 -6.93 -2.45
CA GLU A 2 24.29 -6.52 -3.71
C GLU A 2 24.13 -5.00 -3.87
N ALA A 3 24.25 -4.22 -2.79
CA ALA A 3 23.98 -2.77 -2.84
C ALA A 3 25.03 -1.96 -3.64
N PHE A 4 26.24 -2.48 -3.84
CA PHE A 4 27.32 -1.79 -4.56
C PHE A 4 27.50 -2.26 -6.01
N GLU A 5 26.87 -3.36 -6.40
CA GLU A 5 26.93 -3.93 -7.75
C GLU A 5 25.83 -3.36 -8.67
N THR A 6 24.87 -2.63 -8.10
CA THR A 6 23.72 -2.06 -8.82
C THR A 6 23.70 -0.54 -8.71
N TYR A 7 23.26 0.15 -9.76
CA TYR A 7 23.16 1.60 -9.75
C TYR A 7 22.24 2.09 -8.63
N GLN A 8 22.76 2.97 -7.77
CA GLN A 8 22.00 3.64 -6.73
C GLN A 8 22.13 5.15 -6.86
N THR A 9 21.06 5.87 -6.52
CA THR A 9 21.12 7.33 -6.50
C THR A 9 21.78 7.81 -5.19
N PRO A 10 22.69 8.79 -5.22
CA PRO A 10 23.27 9.36 -4.00
C PRO A 10 22.20 9.94 -3.05
N LEU A 11 21.10 10.42 -3.63
CA LEU A 11 19.95 10.90 -2.87
C LEU A 11 19.38 9.78 -2.00
N SER A 12 19.09 8.61 -2.58
CA SER A 12 18.51 7.49 -1.84
C SER A 12 19.50 6.76 -0.92
N SER A 13 20.79 6.75 -1.24
CA SER A 13 21.80 5.96 -0.50
C SER A 13 22.56 6.74 0.58
N ARG A 14 22.66 8.08 0.46
CA ARG A 14 23.52 8.89 1.33
C ARG A 14 22.85 10.12 1.93
N TYR A 15 21.97 10.80 1.20
CA TYR A 15 21.49 12.13 1.59
C TYR A 15 20.06 12.18 2.14
N ALA A 16 19.16 11.32 1.65
CA ALA A 16 17.77 11.31 2.09
C ALA A 16 17.62 10.69 3.48
N SER A 17 16.65 11.18 4.26
CA SER A 17 16.25 10.55 5.50
C SER A 17 15.62 9.18 5.23
N LYS A 18 15.58 8.31 6.24
CA LYS A 18 14.97 6.97 6.11
C LYS A 18 13.49 7.07 5.78
N GLU A 19 12.80 8.04 6.36
CA GLU A 19 11.37 8.31 6.14
C GLU A 19 11.12 8.75 4.69
N MET A 20 11.96 9.64 4.17
CA MET A 20 11.83 10.13 2.79
C MET A 20 12.15 9.02 1.78
N ALA A 21 13.21 8.24 2.03
CA ALA A 21 13.55 7.09 1.20
C ALA A 21 12.43 6.04 1.21
N TYR A 22 11.78 5.81 2.36
CA TYR A 22 10.63 4.92 2.46
C TYR A 22 9.41 5.47 1.69
N LEU A 23 9.10 6.75 1.83
CA LEU A 23 7.95 7.40 1.18
C LEU A 23 7.97 7.18 -0.34
N PHE A 24 9.15 7.29 -0.96
CA PHE A 24 9.34 7.08 -2.40
C PHE A 24 9.75 5.65 -2.78
N SER A 25 9.74 4.72 -1.82
CA SER A 25 10.09 3.33 -2.09
C SER A 25 9.00 2.61 -2.91
N PRO A 26 9.37 1.62 -3.73
CA PRO A 26 8.40 0.76 -4.41
C PRO A 26 7.43 0.08 -3.44
N ALA A 27 7.91 -0.33 -2.27
CA ALA A 27 7.09 -0.97 -1.24
C ALA A 27 5.98 -0.06 -0.74
N ASN A 28 6.30 1.20 -0.42
CA ASN A 28 5.31 2.19 -0.02
C ASN A 28 4.30 2.42 -1.15
N ARG A 29 4.77 2.71 -2.37
CA ARG A 29 3.91 2.95 -3.55
C ARG A 29 2.91 1.82 -3.80
N PHE A 30 3.36 0.56 -3.84
CA PHE A 30 2.48 -0.57 -4.12
C PHE A 30 1.53 -0.87 -2.96
N SER A 31 1.96 -0.67 -1.71
CA SER A 31 1.03 -0.76 -0.56
C SER A 31 -0.07 0.29 -0.65
N THR A 32 0.28 1.55 -0.97
CA THR A 32 -0.68 2.63 -1.14
C THR A 32 -1.68 2.34 -2.26
N TRP A 33 -1.24 1.85 -3.41
CA TRP A 33 -2.14 1.49 -4.51
C TRP A 33 -3.15 0.41 -4.12
N ARG A 34 -2.71 -0.66 -3.45
CA ARG A 34 -3.63 -1.71 -2.99
C ARG A 34 -4.64 -1.19 -1.96
N THR A 35 -4.21 -0.29 -1.07
CA THR A 35 -5.13 0.38 -0.14
C THR A 35 -6.17 1.22 -0.88
N LEU A 36 -5.76 1.96 -1.91
CA LEU A 36 -6.69 2.74 -2.73
C LEU A 36 -7.68 1.85 -3.48
N TRP A 37 -7.23 0.75 -4.08
CA TRP A 37 -8.12 -0.21 -4.72
C TRP A 37 -9.13 -0.84 -3.75
N LEU A 38 -8.70 -1.18 -2.54
CA LEU A 38 -9.62 -1.67 -1.52
C LEU A 38 -10.69 -0.62 -1.17
N ASN A 39 -10.27 0.63 -0.93
CA ASN A 39 -11.20 1.71 -0.61
C ASN A 39 -12.18 1.98 -1.75
N LEU A 40 -11.70 1.89 -3.00
CA LEU A 40 -12.54 2.01 -4.19
C LEU A 40 -13.60 0.89 -4.22
N ALA A 41 -13.20 -0.36 -4.06
CA ALA A 41 -14.12 -1.51 -4.07
C ALA A 41 -15.18 -1.42 -2.95
N ILE A 42 -14.79 -0.93 -1.75
CA ILE A 42 -15.73 -0.69 -0.65
C ILE A 42 -16.75 0.40 -1.04
N ALA A 43 -16.28 1.53 -1.58
CA ALA A 43 -17.16 2.64 -1.97
C ALA A 43 -18.11 2.25 -3.11
N GLU A 44 -17.61 1.54 -4.12
CA GLU A 44 -18.40 1.01 -5.22
C GLU A 44 -19.50 0.07 -4.72
N LYS A 45 -19.18 -0.82 -3.77
CA LYS A 45 -20.17 -1.70 -3.13
C LYS A 45 -21.23 -0.92 -2.36
N GLN A 46 -20.83 0.09 -1.58
CA GLN A 46 -21.76 0.96 -0.85
C GLN A 46 -22.71 1.72 -1.80
N LEU A 47 -22.28 2.00 -3.03
CA LEU A 47 -23.09 2.60 -4.09
C LEU A 47 -23.97 1.58 -4.85
N GLY A 48 -23.96 0.31 -4.44
CA GLY A 48 -24.83 -0.74 -4.99
C GLY A 48 -24.24 -1.52 -6.18
N LEU A 49 -22.94 -1.36 -6.48
CA LEU A 49 -22.27 -2.21 -7.48
C LEU A 49 -22.12 -3.65 -6.94
N PRO A 50 -22.26 -4.67 -7.80
CA PRO A 50 -22.22 -6.07 -7.39
C PRO A 50 -20.78 -6.54 -7.12
N ILE A 51 -20.23 -6.14 -5.97
CA ILE A 51 -18.91 -6.55 -5.50
C ILE A 51 -19.08 -7.55 -4.35
N ALA A 52 -18.53 -8.74 -4.52
CA ALA A 52 -18.57 -9.82 -3.54
C ALA A 52 -17.82 -9.41 -2.25
N GLU A 53 -18.39 -9.73 -1.08
CA GLU A 53 -17.72 -9.46 0.21
C GLU A 53 -16.42 -10.25 0.32
N GLU A 54 -16.41 -11.48 -0.20
CA GLU A 54 -15.25 -12.35 -0.21
C GLU A 54 -14.06 -11.72 -0.97
N ALA A 55 -14.35 -10.98 -2.05
CA ALA A 55 -13.32 -10.29 -2.82
C ALA A 55 -12.69 -9.15 -1.99
N ILE A 56 -13.51 -8.36 -1.28
CA ILE A 56 -13.06 -7.29 -0.39
C ILE A 56 -12.23 -7.86 0.76
N GLU A 57 -12.65 -8.96 1.37
CA GLU A 57 -11.92 -9.63 2.44
C GLU A 57 -10.58 -10.21 1.95
N GLN A 58 -10.53 -10.81 0.76
CA GLN A 58 -9.27 -11.23 0.15
C GLN A 58 -8.32 -10.05 -0.09
N MET A 59 -8.82 -8.91 -0.56
CA MET A 59 -8.02 -7.71 -0.72
C MET A 59 -7.47 -7.22 0.62
N ARG A 60 -8.29 -7.17 1.68
CA ARG A 60 -7.88 -6.80 3.05
C ARG A 60 -6.79 -7.72 3.59
N ALA A 61 -6.96 -9.03 3.44
CA ALA A 61 -6.01 -10.03 3.93
C ALA A 61 -4.63 -9.92 3.29
N ASN A 62 -4.58 -9.49 2.02
CA ASN A 62 -3.35 -9.36 1.23
C ASN A 62 -2.72 -7.95 1.27
N LEU A 63 -3.23 -7.05 2.12
CA LEU A 63 -2.56 -5.78 2.34
C LEU A 63 -1.28 -5.95 3.17
N VAL A 64 -0.25 -5.23 2.74
CA VAL A 64 1.07 -5.17 3.36
C VAL A 64 1.46 -3.72 3.59
N GLY A 65 2.28 -3.46 4.61
CA GLY A 65 2.74 -2.12 4.93
C GLY A 65 1.91 -1.39 6.00
N PRO A 66 2.24 -0.11 6.25
CA PRO A 66 1.76 0.65 7.42
C PRO A 66 0.25 0.95 7.35
N TYR A 67 -0.30 1.07 6.14
CA TYR A 67 -1.70 1.45 5.91
C TYR A 67 -2.70 0.36 6.27
N ARG A 68 -2.27 -0.90 6.42
CA ARG A 68 -3.12 -1.99 6.91
C ARG A 68 -3.70 -1.70 8.30
N ARG A 69 -2.93 -1.03 9.17
CA ARG A 69 -3.36 -0.68 10.53
C ARG A 69 -4.31 0.52 10.60
N LEU A 70 -4.41 1.29 9.53
CA LEU A 70 -5.23 2.50 9.45
C LEU A 70 -6.59 2.23 8.80
N LEU A 71 -6.82 1.02 8.32
CA LEU A 71 -8.13 0.65 7.81
C LEU A 71 -9.13 0.66 8.96
N PRO A 72 -10.30 1.30 8.77
CA PRO A 72 -11.38 1.19 9.72
C PRO A 72 -11.64 -0.29 9.98
N SER A 73 -11.46 -0.72 11.23
CA SER A 73 -12.15 -1.90 11.74
C SER A 73 -13.62 -1.60 11.48
N HIS A 74 -14.16 -2.26 10.46
CA HIS A 74 -15.51 -2.22 9.94
C HIS A 74 -16.46 -1.23 10.64
N ASP A 75 -17.09 -0.37 9.84
CA ASP A 75 -18.45 0.13 10.11
C ASP A 75 -19.15 -0.65 11.23
N ARG A 76 -19.41 0.05 12.34
CA ARG A 76 -20.49 -0.34 13.24
C ARG A 76 -21.82 -0.05 12.57
#